data_AF-A0A916MXK2-F1
#
_entry.id   AF-A0A916MXK2-F1
#
_cell.length_a   1.000
_cell.length_b   1.000
_cell.length_c   1.000
_cell.angle_alpha   90.00
_cell.angle_beta   90.00
_cell.angle_gamma   90.00
#
_symmetry.space_group_name_H-M   'P 1'
#
loop_
_entity.id
_entity.type
_entity.pdbx_description
1 polymer ?
#
loop_
_entity_poly.entity_id
_entity_poly.type
_entity_poly.pdbx_seq_one_letter_code
_entity_poly.pdbx_strand_id
1 'polypeptide(L)'
;MKRNLHVLASAVLLSTAGYSMAATVNIGGLDVSTGPIFSVASIYENFVDSVGDELTGLGEVTQINGVAVGDLCAGCELTYQFGGYMVTSLSATDITFSGGWVNFYLGFGADNDFNPFASANSAADLTAATNGTLFLNLVGHQVDAAGNTFNGTGTNLNSTAAVGFGAGLADVDLAGAGIANAFFNSNMIPATFGGPADFQLGSSFGNAVLPHPGECPDGPMCLAGSADFRAQVIPEPETYALMLAGLGVVAFVARRRKS
;
A
#
# COMPACT_ATOMS: atom_id res chain seq x y z
N MET A 1 -2.73 -74.84 3.20
CA MET A 1 -3.35 -74.28 4.43
C MET A 1 -2.42 -73.19 4.95
N LYS A 2 -2.95 -72.01 5.35
CA LYS A 2 -2.21 -70.76 5.72
C LYS A 2 -1.59 -70.05 4.48
N ARG A 3 -2.03 -68.87 3.98
CA ARG A 3 -2.28 -67.51 4.58
C ARG A 3 -1.03 -67.04 5.35
N ASN A 4 -0.44 -65.85 5.22
CA ASN A 4 -0.82 -64.47 4.81
C ASN A 4 0.50 -63.79 4.29
N LEU A 5 0.58 -62.62 3.64
CA LEU A 5 -0.33 -61.64 3.02
C LEU A 5 0.55 -60.67 2.17
N HIS A 6 0.04 -60.07 1.08
CA HIS A 6 0.72 -58.95 0.39
C HIS A 6 0.31 -57.61 1.00
N VAL A 7 1.27 -56.83 1.52
CA VAL A 7 1.01 -55.46 2.00
C VAL A 7 1.20 -54.48 0.85
N LEU A 8 0.09 -54.01 0.27
CA LEU A 8 0.10 -52.80 -0.56
C LEU A 8 0.38 -51.60 0.35
N ALA A 9 1.46 -50.88 0.06
CA ALA A 9 1.69 -49.53 0.57
C ALA A 9 1.37 -48.51 -0.53
N SER A 10 0.11 -48.47 -0.98
CA SER A 10 -0.38 -47.46 -1.90
C SER A 10 -0.46 -46.12 -1.18
N ALA A 11 0.59 -45.29 -1.31
CA ALA A 11 0.55 -43.91 -0.89
C ALA A 11 -0.43 -43.15 -1.80
N VAL A 12 -1.67 -42.98 -1.33
CA VAL A 12 -2.64 -42.09 -1.97
C VAL A 12 -2.16 -40.66 -1.74
N LEU A 13 -1.37 -40.15 -2.69
CA LEU A 13 -1.17 -38.72 -2.86
C LEU A 13 -2.52 -38.15 -3.29
N LEU A 14 -3.29 -37.67 -2.33
CA LEU A 14 -4.50 -36.91 -2.58
C LEU A 14 -4.08 -35.51 -3.07
N SER A 15 -3.58 -35.45 -4.30
CA SER A 15 -3.35 -34.20 -5.02
C SER A 15 -4.69 -33.63 -5.46
N THR A 16 -5.50 -33.21 -4.49
CA THR A 16 -6.46 -32.14 -4.74
C THR A 16 -5.61 -30.92 -5.09
N ALA A 17 -5.45 -30.68 -6.40
CA ALA A 17 -5.02 -29.40 -6.91
C ALA A 17 -6.10 -28.40 -6.53
N GLY A 18 -6.00 -27.89 -5.30
CA GLY A 18 -6.83 -26.80 -4.83
C GLY A 18 -6.54 -25.62 -5.74
N TYR A 19 -7.59 -25.11 -6.38
CA TYR A 19 -7.59 -23.74 -6.85
C TYR A 19 -7.06 -22.88 -5.70
N SER A 20 -6.08 -22.02 -6.00
CA SER A 20 -5.49 -21.11 -5.02
C SER A 20 -6.56 -20.11 -4.60
N MET A 21 -7.37 -20.48 -3.61
CA MET A 21 -8.14 -19.54 -2.83
C MET A 21 -7.11 -18.57 -2.25
N ALA A 22 -7.25 -17.28 -2.56
CA ALA A 22 -6.42 -16.26 -1.94
C ALA A 22 -6.57 -16.44 -0.42
N ALA A 23 -5.48 -16.75 0.26
CA ALA A 23 -5.52 -16.91 1.70
C ALA A 23 -5.68 -15.51 2.31
N THR A 24 -6.70 -15.31 3.13
CA THR A 24 -6.85 -14.07 3.89
C THR A 24 -5.88 -14.07 5.06
N VAL A 25 -5.24 -12.94 5.31
CA VAL A 25 -4.39 -12.65 6.45
C VAL A 25 -5.05 -11.51 7.22
N ASN A 26 -5.22 -11.67 8.53
CA ASN A 26 -5.68 -10.59 9.39
C ASN A 26 -4.46 -9.79 9.89
N ILE A 27 -4.38 -8.51 9.53
CA ILE A 27 -3.29 -7.61 9.92
C ILE A 27 -3.89 -6.50 10.78
N GLY A 28 -3.67 -6.55 12.09
CA GLY A 28 -4.17 -5.54 13.03
C GLY A 28 -5.70 -5.43 13.10
N GLY A 29 -6.43 -6.46 12.65
CA GLY A 29 -7.89 -6.45 12.53
C GLY A 29 -8.39 -6.36 11.09
N LEU A 30 -7.61 -5.80 10.15
CA LEU A 30 -7.96 -5.72 8.72
C LEU A 30 -7.69 -7.05 8.01
N ASP A 31 -8.72 -7.64 7.41
CA ASP A 31 -8.61 -8.86 6.59
C ASP A 31 -8.16 -8.53 5.16
N VAL A 32 -6.93 -8.93 4.82
CA VAL A 32 -6.32 -8.68 3.50
C VAL A 32 -6.10 -9.99 2.75
N SER A 33 -6.47 -10.03 1.47
CA SER A 33 -6.22 -11.18 0.60
C SER A 33 -4.76 -11.25 0.17
N THR A 34 -4.12 -12.42 0.29
CA THR A 34 -2.78 -12.66 -0.27
C THR A 34 -2.80 -12.67 -1.80
N GLY A 35 -1.67 -12.30 -2.40
CA GLY A 35 -1.54 -12.08 -3.84
C GLY A 35 -1.70 -10.60 -4.21
N PRO A 36 -2.08 -10.28 -5.45
CA PRO A 36 -2.18 -8.91 -5.93
C PRO A 36 -3.19 -8.07 -5.13
N ILE A 37 -2.77 -6.87 -4.75
CA ILE A 37 -3.60 -5.83 -4.16
C ILE A 37 -3.71 -4.67 -5.13
N PHE A 38 -4.93 -4.17 -5.29
CA PHE A 38 -5.28 -2.90 -5.89
C PHE A 38 -6.20 -2.16 -4.92
N SER A 39 -5.79 -1.01 -4.41
CA SER A 39 -6.64 -0.16 -3.56
C SER A 39 -6.95 1.17 -4.24
N VAL A 40 -8.11 1.73 -3.90
CA VAL A 40 -8.61 3.02 -4.43
C VAL A 40 -8.84 3.97 -3.26
N ALA A 41 -8.31 5.17 -3.38
CA ALA A 41 -8.31 6.16 -2.34
C ALA A 41 -8.73 7.56 -2.81
N SER A 42 -9.21 8.37 -1.89
CA SER A 42 -9.24 9.83 -2.05
C SER A 42 -7.83 10.40 -1.84
N ILE A 43 -7.53 11.56 -2.42
CA ILE A 43 -6.30 12.32 -2.14
C ILE A 43 -6.63 13.81 -2.02
N TYR A 44 -5.99 14.46 -1.06
CA TYR A 44 -6.00 15.91 -0.86
C TYR A 44 -4.56 16.34 -0.56
N GLU A 45 -4.06 17.31 -1.33
CA GLU A 45 -2.63 17.63 -1.35
C GLU A 45 -2.39 19.14 -1.50
N ASN A 46 -1.19 19.60 -1.11
CA ASN A 46 -0.81 20.99 -1.30
C ASN A 46 -0.54 21.30 -2.78
N PHE A 47 -0.56 22.58 -3.12
CA PHE A 47 -0.05 23.05 -4.39
C PHE A 47 1.46 23.33 -4.24
N VAL A 48 2.24 22.99 -5.28
CA VAL A 48 3.69 23.26 -5.39
C VAL A 48 3.95 24.11 -6.64
N ASP A 49 4.74 25.17 -6.52
CA ASP A 49 4.92 26.19 -7.58
C ASP A 49 6.38 26.41 -8.01
N SER A 50 7.32 25.86 -7.23
CA SER A 50 8.75 26.09 -7.35
C SER A 50 9.56 24.80 -7.17
N VAL A 51 10.76 24.77 -7.77
CA VAL A 51 11.74 23.71 -7.53
C VAL A 51 12.31 23.87 -6.12
N GLY A 52 12.28 22.80 -5.34
CA GLY A 52 12.61 22.81 -3.91
C GLY A 52 11.40 22.88 -2.97
N ASP A 53 10.18 22.99 -3.50
CA ASP A 53 8.96 22.80 -2.71
C ASP A 53 8.79 21.32 -2.29
N GLU A 54 8.03 21.09 -1.22
CA GLU A 54 7.65 19.74 -0.76
C GLU A 54 6.19 19.47 -1.12
N LEU A 55 5.93 18.37 -1.82
CA LEU A 55 4.59 17.83 -1.98
C LEU A 55 4.23 16.98 -0.75
N THR A 56 3.07 17.31 -0.16
CA THR A 56 2.50 16.70 1.04
C THR A 56 0.99 16.57 0.87
N GLY A 57 0.40 15.62 1.58
CA GLY A 57 -1.05 15.44 1.56
C GLY A 57 -1.51 14.27 2.40
N LEU A 58 -2.80 13.97 2.27
CA LEU A 58 -3.49 12.93 3.01
C LEU A 58 -4.69 12.38 2.23
N GLY A 59 -5.28 11.30 2.72
CA GLY A 59 -6.51 10.74 2.16
C GLY A 59 -6.99 9.48 2.85
N GLU A 60 -8.00 8.86 2.25
CA GLU A 60 -8.66 7.65 2.76
C GLU A 60 -8.67 6.56 1.69
N VAL A 61 -8.20 5.36 2.02
CA VAL A 61 -8.37 4.15 1.22
C VAL A 61 -9.80 3.64 1.41
N THR A 62 -10.64 3.89 0.41
CA THR A 62 -12.08 3.52 0.45
C THR A 62 -12.32 2.04 0.11
N GLN A 63 -11.45 1.45 -0.71
CA GLN A 63 -11.65 0.11 -1.28
C GLN A 63 -10.34 -0.64 -1.50
N ILE A 64 -10.34 -1.96 -1.27
CA ILE A 64 -9.25 -2.88 -1.61
C ILE A 64 -9.84 -4.05 -2.41
N ASN A 65 -9.29 -4.34 -3.59
CA ASN A 65 -9.71 -5.43 -4.50
C ASN A 65 -11.22 -5.47 -4.79
N GLY A 66 -11.89 -4.33 -4.84
CA GLY A 66 -13.34 -4.23 -5.09
C GLY A 66 -14.22 -4.31 -3.83
N VAL A 67 -13.64 -4.47 -2.64
CA VAL A 67 -14.33 -4.58 -1.35
C VAL A 67 -14.07 -3.31 -0.51
N ALA A 68 -15.12 -2.72 0.07
CA ALA A 68 -14.98 -1.52 0.89
C ALA A 68 -14.18 -1.82 2.17
N VAL A 69 -13.36 -0.90 2.65
CA VAL A 69 -12.51 -1.15 3.84
C VAL A 69 -13.34 -1.51 5.08
N GLY A 70 -14.50 -0.86 5.28
CA GLY A 70 -15.44 -1.20 6.36
C GLY A 70 -16.11 -2.59 6.26
N ASP A 71 -15.97 -3.29 5.13
CA ASP A 71 -16.35 -4.71 4.99
C ASP A 71 -15.16 -5.67 5.23
N LEU A 72 -13.93 -5.16 5.20
CA LEU A 72 -12.68 -5.90 5.46
C LEU A 72 -12.25 -5.83 6.93
N CYS A 73 -12.77 -4.88 7.70
CA CYS A 73 -12.75 -4.93 9.16
C CYS A 73 -13.99 -4.26 9.77
N ALA A 74 -14.46 -4.81 10.88
CA ALA A 74 -15.71 -4.39 11.51
C ALA A 74 -15.61 -2.98 12.11
N GLY A 75 -16.02 -1.97 11.34
CA GLY A 75 -15.99 -0.57 11.78
C GLY A 75 -14.58 -0.02 11.91
N CYS A 76 -13.78 -0.18 10.86
CA CYS A 76 -12.44 0.41 10.71
C CYS A 76 -12.41 1.49 9.63
N GLU A 77 -11.36 2.29 9.65
CA GLU A 77 -11.02 3.29 8.64
C GLU A 77 -9.54 3.11 8.27
N LEU A 78 -9.17 3.29 6.99
CA LEU A 78 -7.78 3.20 6.54
C LEU A 78 -7.38 4.50 5.86
N THR A 79 -6.81 5.41 6.65
CA THR A 79 -6.31 6.70 6.20
C THR A 79 -4.83 6.62 5.84
N TYR A 80 -4.32 7.66 5.17
CA TYR A 80 -2.90 7.81 4.92
C TYR A 80 -2.48 9.28 4.88
N GLN A 81 -1.21 9.50 5.19
CA GLN A 81 -0.50 10.76 4.98
C GLN A 81 0.73 10.49 4.11
N PHE A 82 1.12 11.45 3.28
CA PHE A 82 2.38 11.43 2.54
C PHE A 82 3.08 12.79 2.61
N GLY A 83 4.40 12.76 2.40
CA GLY A 83 5.24 13.95 2.42
C GLY A 83 6.68 13.61 2.01
N GLY A 84 7.59 14.57 2.15
CA GLY A 84 9.01 14.43 1.81
C GLY A 84 9.31 14.33 0.31
N TYR A 85 8.32 14.52 -0.57
CA TYR A 85 8.49 14.52 -2.02
C TYR A 85 8.97 15.89 -2.48
N MET A 86 10.28 16.07 -2.63
CA MET A 86 10.89 17.36 -2.98
C MET A 86 10.87 17.57 -4.50
N VAL A 87 10.31 18.68 -4.98
CA VAL A 87 10.28 19.04 -6.41
C VAL A 87 11.71 19.20 -6.95
N THR A 88 12.08 18.38 -7.92
CA THR A 88 13.39 18.41 -8.60
C THR A 88 13.33 19.10 -9.96
N SER A 89 12.19 19.04 -10.65
CA SER A 89 11.91 19.81 -11.86
C SER A 89 10.44 20.17 -11.97
N LEU A 90 10.14 21.36 -12.51
CA LEU A 90 8.76 21.82 -12.72
C LEU A 90 8.62 22.58 -14.05
N SER A 91 7.50 22.34 -14.73
CA SER A 91 7.06 23.04 -15.94
C SER A 91 5.52 23.13 -15.96
N ALA A 92 4.93 23.69 -17.02
CA ALA A 92 3.48 23.76 -17.15
C ALA A 92 2.80 22.38 -17.40
N THR A 93 3.56 21.37 -17.82
CA THR A 93 3.05 20.04 -18.24
C THR A 93 3.62 18.87 -17.45
N ASP A 94 4.83 19.01 -16.90
CA ASP A 94 5.60 17.95 -16.28
C ASP A 94 6.21 18.43 -14.96
N ILE A 95 6.17 17.58 -13.93
CA ILE A 95 6.78 17.80 -12.62
C ILE A 95 7.47 16.50 -12.16
N THR A 96 8.62 16.59 -11.50
CA THR A 96 9.31 15.42 -10.94
C THR A 96 9.72 15.69 -9.50
N PHE A 97 9.73 14.63 -8.69
CA PHE A 97 10.01 14.66 -7.26
C PHE A 97 11.04 13.61 -6.88
N SER A 98 11.81 13.89 -5.82
CA SER A 98 12.73 12.93 -5.19
C SER A 98 12.42 12.74 -3.71
N GLY A 99 12.86 11.62 -3.15
CA GLY A 99 12.57 11.25 -1.76
C GLY A 99 11.14 10.71 -1.62
N GLY A 100 10.40 11.24 -0.64
CA GLY A 100 9.02 10.86 -0.40
C GLY A 100 8.82 9.68 0.56
N TRP A 101 7.71 9.74 1.30
CA TRP A 101 7.21 8.66 2.14
C TRP A 101 5.67 8.64 2.11
N VAL A 102 5.08 7.47 2.40
CA VAL A 102 3.62 7.30 2.56
C VAL A 102 3.37 6.44 3.80
N ASN A 103 2.61 6.96 4.75
CA ASN A 103 2.27 6.28 6.00
C ASN A 103 0.76 6.04 6.04
N PHE A 104 0.34 4.79 6.19
CA PHE A 104 -1.06 4.39 6.33
C PHE A 104 -1.40 4.15 7.80
N TYR A 105 -2.60 4.55 8.21
CA TYR A 105 -3.09 4.44 9.57
C TYR A 105 -4.41 3.69 9.58
N LEU A 106 -4.50 2.64 10.42
CA LEU A 106 -5.70 1.85 10.62
C LEU A 106 -6.41 2.33 11.88
N GLY A 107 -7.51 3.05 11.68
CA GLY A 107 -8.41 3.56 12.72
C GLY A 107 -9.50 2.56 13.10
N PHE A 108 -9.99 2.66 14.33
CA PHE A 108 -11.17 1.93 14.82
C PHE A 108 -12.02 2.81 15.74
N GLY A 109 -13.35 2.70 15.61
CA GLY A 109 -14.29 3.23 16.59
C GLY A 109 -14.35 4.76 16.65
N ALA A 110 -13.59 5.37 17.56
CA ALA A 110 -13.50 6.83 17.67
C ALA A 110 -12.53 7.44 16.65
N ASP A 111 -11.57 6.65 16.19
CA ASP A 111 -10.55 7.02 15.20
C ASP A 111 -11.03 6.77 13.75
N ASN A 112 -12.35 6.69 13.55
CA ASN A 112 -13.01 6.65 12.24
C ASN A 112 -13.75 7.99 12.03
N ASP A 113 -13.00 9.08 12.03
CA ASP A 113 -13.52 10.44 12.04
C ASP A 113 -13.00 11.28 10.86
N PHE A 114 -12.30 10.68 9.90
CA PHE A 114 -11.79 11.39 8.73
C PHE A 114 -12.92 11.82 7.78
N ASN A 115 -13.25 13.11 7.78
CA ASN A 115 -14.19 13.69 6.83
C ASN A 115 -13.84 15.15 6.49
N PRO A 116 -13.03 15.36 5.43
CA PRO A 116 -12.62 16.70 4.99
C PRO A 116 -13.75 17.69 4.72
N PHE A 117 -14.93 17.22 4.32
CA PHE A 117 -16.09 18.09 4.04
C PHE A 117 -16.93 18.41 5.28
N ALA A 118 -16.61 17.84 6.44
CA ALA A 118 -17.29 18.08 7.71
C ALA A 118 -16.37 18.64 8.82
N SER A 119 -15.05 18.56 8.63
CA SER A 119 -14.06 19.11 9.56
C SER A 119 -14.00 20.65 9.49
N ALA A 120 -13.28 21.26 10.44
CA ALA A 120 -13.23 22.72 10.59
C ALA A 120 -12.08 23.40 9.82
N ASN A 121 -11.08 22.63 9.36
CA ASN A 121 -9.86 23.06 8.66
C ASN A 121 -8.99 21.83 8.37
N SER A 122 -7.98 21.99 7.51
CA SER A 122 -7.06 20.91 7.14
C SER A 122 -6.20 20.35 8.29
N ALA A 123 -5.94 21.13 9.35
CA ALA A 123 -5.20 20.63 10.51
C ALA A 123 -6.02 19.64 11.35
N ALA A 124 -7.36 19.78 11.35
CA ALA A 124 -8.26 18.77 11.91
C ALA A 124 -8.26 17.50 11.05
N ASP A 125 -8.27 17.62 9.72
CA ASP A 125 -8.17 16.47 8.80
C ASP A 125 -6.86 15.70 8.96
N LEU A 126 -5.73 16.41 9.10
CA LEU A 126 -4.44 15.77 9.37
C LEU A 126 -4.44 15.02 10.71
N THR A 127 -5.13 15.55 11.71
CA THR A 127 -5.27 14.87 13.00
C THR A 127 -6.12 13.59 12.87
N ALA A 128 -7.25 13.65 12.15
CA ALA A 128 -8.09 12.48 11.88
C ALA A 128 -7.38 11.45 10.97
N ALA A 129 -6.62 11.88 9.96
CA ALA A 129 -5.89 10.99 9.06
C ALA A 129 -4.68 10.28 9.69
N THR A 130 -4.32 10.59 10.95
CA THR A 130 -3.11 10.08 11.61
C THR A 130 -3.33 9.63 13.06
N ASN A 131 -4.57 9.62 13.56
CA ASN A 131 -4.91 9.18 14.93
C ASN A 131 -4.86 7.65 15.11
N GLY A 132 -5.05 6.89 14.03
CA GLY A 132 -5.06 5.42 14.04
C GLY A 132 -3.70 4.76 14.29
N THR A 133 -3.70 3.43 14.33
CA THR A 133 -2.46 2.64 14.47
C THR A 133 -1.68 2.64 13.16
N LEU A 134 -0.38 2.92 13.21
CA LEU A 134 0.50 2.89 12.04
C LEU A 134 0.48 1.50 11.38
N PHE A 135 -0.19 1.41 10.23
CA PHE A 135 -0.44 0.17 9.52
C PHE A 135 0.72 -0.20 8.61
N LEU A 136 1.15 0.72 7.75
CA LEU A 136 2.16 0.49 6.73
C LEU A 136 3.00 1.76 6.52
N ASN A 137 4.32 1.60 6.39
CA ASN A 137 5.24 2.68 6.02
C ASN A 137 5.90 2.38 4.68
N LEU A 138 5.86 3.35 3.76
CA LEU A 138 6.52 3.30 2.46
C LEU A 138 7.51 4.45 2.30
N VAL A 139 8.57 4.22 1.53
CA VAL A 139 9.55 5.22 1.09
C VAL A 139 9.66 5.21 -0.44
N GLY A 140 9.88 6.37 -1.06
CA GLY A 140 9.93 6.49 -2.51
C GLY A 140 11.03 5.66 -3.15
N HIS A 141 10.67 4.87 -4.16
CA HIS A 141 11.58 4.02 -4.94
C HIS A 141 11.94 4.72 -6.26
N GLN A 142 13.19 4.57 -6.69
CA GLN A 142 13.74 5.29 -7.84
C GLN A 142 13.07 4.93 -9.18
N VAL A 143 12.48 5.91 -9.86
CA VAL A 143 11.80 5.73 -11.17
C VAL A 143 12.65 6.12 -12.38
N ASP A 144 13.73 6.89 -12.19
CA ASP A 144 14.62 7.31 -13.27
C ASP A 144 16.10 7.37 -12.87
N ALA A 145 16.99 7.63 -13.83
CA ALA A 145 18.44 7.71 -13.58
C ALA A 145 18.88 8.96 -12.78
N ALA A 146 18.00 9.95 -12.58
CA ALA A 146 18.29 11.17 -11.83
C ALA A 146 18.04 11.01 -10.31
N GLY A 147 17.35 9.95 -9.90
CA GLY A 147 17.00 9.71 -8.49
C GLY A 147 15.60 10.19 -8.12
N ASN A 148 14.76 10.53 -9.11
CA ASN A 148 13.36 10.84 -8.86
C ASN A 148 12.61 9.57 -8.43
N THR A 149 11.55 9.75 -7.64
CA THR A 149 10.74 8.68 -7.05
C THR A 149 9.26 8.79 -7.43
N PHE A 150 8.81 9.99 -7.81
CA PHE A 150 7.45 10.26 -8.25
C PHE A 150 7.47 11.32 -9.36
N ASN A 151 6.64 11.13 -10.38
CA ASN A 151 6.53 12.01 -11.54
C ASN A 151 5.07 12.39 -11.76
N GLY A 152 4.80 13.65 -12.09
CA GLY A 152 3.48 14.15 -12.47
C GLY A 152 3.45 14.68 -13.89
N THR A 153 2.31 14.49 -14.56
CA THR A 153 2.04 15.05 -15.91
C THR A 153 0.64 15.65 -15.95
N GLY A 154 0.44 16.74 -16.70
CA GLY A 154 -0.85 17.42 -16.72
C GLY A 154 -0.85 18.76 -17.45
N THR A 155 -1.65 19.69 -16.94
CA THR A 155 -1.80 21.05 -17.47
C THR A 155 -1.78 22.08 -16.35
N ASN A 156 -1.10 23.19 -16.59
CA ASN A 156 -0.94 24.33 -15.67
C ASN A 156 -0.36 23.91 -14.30
N LEU A 157 0.54 22.92 -14.27
CA LEU A 157 1.14 22.38 -13.05
C LEU A 157 1.93 23.42 -12.23
N ASN A 158 2.30 24.54 -12.86
CA ASN A 158 2.92 25.71 -12.23
C ASN A 158 1.89 26.78 -11.81
N SER A 159 0.65 26.38 -11.48
CA SER A 159 -0.42 27.29 -11.04
C SER A 159 -1.46 26.57 -10.18
N THR A 160 -2.25 27.34 -9.43
CA THR A 160 -3.41 26.84 -8.67
C THR A 160 -4.55 26.27 -9.52
N ALA A 161 -4.43 26.29 -10.85
CA ALA A 161 -5.29 25.60 -11.81
C ALA A 161 -4.66 24.31 -12.36
N ALA A 162 -3.70 23.74 -11.64
CA ALA A 162 -3.11 22.44 -11.92
C ALA A 162 -4.18 21.36 -11.98
N VAL A 163 -4.15 20.57 -13.05
CA VAL A 163 -4.91 19.33 -13.21
C VAL A 163 -3.99 18.31 -13.87
N GLY A 164 -3.91 17.10 -13.35
CA GLY A 164 -2.95 16.12 -13.84
C GLY A 164 -3.07 14.73 -13.23
N PHE A 165 -2.05 13.94 -13.50
CA PHE A 165 -1.87 12.58 -13.05
C PHE A 165 -0.47 12.41 -12.45
N GLY A 166 -0.38 11.71 -11.33
CA GLY A 166 0.88 11.28 -10.72
C GLY A 166 1.15 9.80 -10.95
N ALA A 167 2.42 9.43 -11.00
CA ALA A 167 2.87 8.04 -11.02
C ALA A 167 4.22 7.90 -10.32
N GLY A 168 4.39 6.84 -9.53
CA GLY A 168 5.64 6.55 -8.85
C GLY A 168 5.75 5.11 -8.39
N LEU A 169 6.86 4.82 -7.72
CA LEU A 169 7.12 3.53 -7.09
C LEU A 169 7.50 3.77 -5.62
N ALA A 170 7.27 2.78 -4.76
CA ALA A 170 7.71 2.83 -3.38
C ALA A 170 8.11 1.46 -2.85
N ASP A 171 9.02 1.46 -1.87
CA ASP A 171 9.44 0.28 -1.10
C ASP A 171 8.86 0.36 0.30
N VAL A 172 8.67 -0.79 0.95
CA VAL A 172 8.30 -0.84 2.36
C VAL A 172 9.50 -0.41 3.23
N ASP A 173 9.26 0.52 4.15
CA ASP A 173 10.27 0.89 5.15
C ASP A 173 10.38 -0.19 6.24
N LEU A 174 11.34 -1.10 6.07
CA LEU A 174 11.66 -2.14 7.06
C LEU A 174 12.33 -1.61 8.34
N ALA A 175 12.73 -0.33 8.40
CA ALA A 175 13.14 0.34 9.64
C ALA A 175 11.96 1.03 10.34
N GLY A 176 10.83 1.21 9.64
CA GLY A 176 9.57 1.71 10.15
C GLY A 176 8.84 0.74 11.10
N ALA A 177 7.75 1.21 11.70
CA ALA A 177 7.00 0.50 12.73
C ALA A 177 5.63 -0.06 12.25
N GLY A 178 5.31 0.08 10.97
CA GLY A 178 4.06 -0.39 10.39
C GLY A 178 3.84 -1.90 10.55
N ILE A 179 2.75 -2.27 11.20
CA ILE A 179 2.41 -3.67 11.51
C ILE A 179 2.23 -4.56 10.28
N ALA A 180 1.97 -3.96 9.11
CA ALA A 180 1.80 -4.63 7.83
C ALA A 180 3.10 -4.76 7.01
N ASN A 181 4.19 -4.08 7.39
CA ASN A 181 5.39 -3.95 6.56
C ASN A 181 5.93 -5.31 6.07
N ALA A 182 5.99 -6.31 6.96
CA ALA A 182 6.47 -7.65 6.62
C ALA A 182 5.62 -8.42 5.57
N PHE A 183 4.36 -8.02 5.38
CA PHE A 183 3.41 -8.65 4.45
C PHE A 183 3.44 -8.02 3.06
N PHE A 184 3.89 -6.78 2.94
CA PHE A 184 3.92 -6.03 1.68
C PHE A 184 5.32 -5.88 1.07
N ASN A 185 6.38 -6.18 1.83
CA ASN A 185 7.77 -6.29 1.36
C ASN A 185 7.95 -7.52 0.44
N SER A 186 7.39 -7.43 -0.76
CA SER A 186 7.31 -8.49 -1.76
C SER A 186 8.44 -8.43 -2.78
N ASN A 187 8.91 -7.23 -3.12
CA ASN A 187 9.87 -6.94 -4.19
C ASN A 187 9.42 -7.58 -5.52
N MET A 188 8.14 -7.45 -5.87
CA MET A 188 7.53 -8.10 -7.05
C MET A 188 7.04 -7.14 -8.14
N ILE A 189 7.12 -5.82 -7.93
CA ILE A 189 6.79 -4.83 -8.97
C ILE A 189 8.06 -4.52 -9.78
N PRO A 190 8.07 -4.78 -11.11
CA PRO A 190 9.25 -4.50 -11.92
C PRO A 190 9.54 -3.01 -12.03
N ALA A 191 10.71 -2.56 -11.57
CA ALA A 191 11.24 -1.23 -11.84
C ALA A 191 12.47 -1.30 -12.76
N THR A 192 12.79 -0.17 -13.41
CA THR A 192 13.95 -0.04 -14.30
C THR A 192 15.22 0.40 -13.55
N PHE A 193 15.06 1.03 -12.40
CA PHE A 193 16.09 1.54 -11.49
C PHE A 193 15.80 0.98 -10.09
N GLY A 194 16.72 1.12 -9.12
CA GLY A 194 16.52 0.67 -7.73
C GLY A 194 16.53 -0.86 -7.48
N GLY A 195 15.91 -1.65 -8.36
CA GLY A 195 15.59 -3.07 -8.16
C GLY A 195 14.08 -3.28 -8.33
N PRO A 196 13.51 -4.47 -8.06
CA PRO A 196 12.06 -4.59 -7.95
C PRO A 196 11.53 -3.78 -6.76
N ALA A 197 10.40 -3.09 -6.93
CA ALA A 197 9.72 -2.33 -5.89
C ALA A 197 8.62 -3.15 -5.20
N ASP A 198 8.09 -2.63 -4.09
CA ASP A 198 6.93 -3.21 -3.38
C ASP A 198 5.59 -2.64 -3.86
N PHE A 199 5.56 -1.33 -4.15
CA PHE A 199 4.37 -0.58 -4.53
C PHE A 199 4.54 0.15 -5.86
N GLN A 200 3.46 0.17 -6.64
CA GLN A 200 3.23 1.12 -7.71
C GLN A 200 2.14 2.09 -7.27
N LEU A 201 2.41 3.37 -7.45
CA LEU A 201 1.55 4.49 -7.09
C LEU A 201 0.97 5.13 -8.36
N GLY A 202 -0.31 5.43 -8.35
CA GLY A 202 -0.98 6.28 -9.35
C GLY A 202 -1.84 7.32 -8.65
N SER A 203 -1.99 8.51 -9.26
CA SER A 203 -2.94 9.52 -8.78
C SER A 203 -3.52 10.35 -9.91
N SER A 204 -4.63 11.03 -9.61
CA SER A 204 -5.17 12.13 -10.39
C SER A 204 -5.60 13.25 -9.45
N PHE A 205 -5.41 14.50 -9.86
CA PHE A 205 -5.63 15.67 -9.02
C PHE A 205 -6.17 16.86 -9.82
N GLY A 206 -6.87 17.77 -9.14
CA GLY A 206 -7.35 19.04 -9.67
C GLY A 206 -7.95 19.94 -8.59
N ASN A 207 -8.34 21.16 -8.97
CA ASN A 207 -8.78 22.21 -8.04
C ASN A 207 -10.30 22.43 -7.97
N ALA A 208 -11.11 21.55 -8.57
CA ALA A 208 -12.52 21.84 -8.86
C ALA A 208 -13.47 21.75 -7.64
N VAL A 209 -13.17 20.88 -6.68
CA VAL A 209 -13.94 20.71 -5.43
C VAL A 209 -12.95 20.43 -4.31
N LEU A 210 -12.76 21.42 -3.43
CA LEU A 210 -11.83 21.34 -2.29
C LEU A 210 -12.63 21.38 -0.98
N PRO A 211 -12.16 20.70 0.08
CA PRO A 211 -12.78 20.78 1.41
C PRO A 211 -12.58 22.16 2.04
N HIS A 212 -11.35 22.69 2.01
CA HIS A 212 -10.97 23.95 2.66
C HIS A 212 -10.45 25.00 1.66
N PRO A 213 -11.28 25.44 0.67
CA PRO A 213 -10.83 26.36 -0.39
C PRO A 213 -10.36 27.73 0.12
N GLY A 214 -10.73 28.10 1.35
CA GLY A 214 -10.28 29.35 2.00
C GLY A 214 -8.84 29.33 2.51
N GLU A 215 -8.17 28.17 2.49
CA GLU A 215 -6.76 28.03 2.91
C GLU A 215 -5.78 28.17 1.73
N CYS A 216 -6.26 28.25 0.49
CA CYS A 216 -5.44 28.19 -0.72
C CYS A 216 -4.94 29.56 -1.21
N PRO A 217 -3.72 29.64 -1.77
CA PRO A 217 -2.87 28.54 -2.24
C PRO A 217 -1.96 27.89 -1.17
N ASP A 218 -1.77 28.53 -0.03
CA ASP A 218 -0.73 28.17 0.96
C ASP A 218 -1.10 26.96 1.85
N GLY A 219 -2.34 26.47 1.73
CA GLY A 219 -2.89 25.37 2.52
C GLY A 219 -2.49 23.97 2.02
N PRO A 220 -2.55 22.94 2.89
CA PRO A 220 -2.09 21.59 2.57
C PRO A 220 -3.08 20.75 1.75
N MET A 221 -4.22 21.31 1.34
CA MET A 221 -5.33 20.59 0.68
C MET A 221 -5.94 21.43 -0.46
N CYS A 222 -5.08 21.94 -1.34
CA CYS A 222 -5.41 22.84 -2.44
C CYS A 222 -5.58 22.17 -3.80
N LEU A 223 -5.27 20.89 -3.88
CA LEU A 223 -5.66 19.98 -4.94
C LEU A 223 -6.36 18.77 -4.32
N ALA A 224 -7.30 18.18 -5.04
CA ALA A 224 -8.03 16.99 -4.63
C ALA A 224 -8.28 16.05 -5.82
N GLY A 225 -8.46 14.76 -5.53
CA GLY A 225 -8.79 13.77 -6.55
C GLY A 225 -8.79 12.35 -6.02
N SER A 226 -8.10 11.45 -6.72
CA SER A 226 -8.02 10.03 -6.38
C SER A 226 -6.60 9.48 -6.47
N ALA A 227 -6.27 8.49 -5.65
CA ALA A 227 -5.06 7.68 -5.77
C ALA A 227 -5.39 6.19 -5.96
N ASP A 228 -4.50 5.46 -6.62
CA ASP A 228 -4.50 3.99 -6.67
C ASP A 228 -3.14 3.42 -6.24
N PHE A 229 -3.18 2.43 -5.35
CA PHE A 229 -1.99 1.74 -4.86
C PHE A 229 -2.04 0.29 -5.29
N ARG A 230 -0.93 -0.20 -5.86
CA ARG A 230 -0.79 -1.57 -6.33
C ARG A 230 0.38 -2.23 -5.64
N ALA A 231 0.18 -3.42 -5.11
CA ALA A 231 1.18 -4.17 -4.38
C ALA A 231 0.92 -5.68 -4.48
N GLN A 232 1.77 -6.47 -3.82
CA GLN A 232 1.51 -7.88 -3.61
C GLN A 232 1.67 -8.24 -2.14
N VAL A 233 0.63 -8.84 -1.56
CA VAL A 233 0.66 -9.36 -0.19
C VAL A 233 1.22 -10.77 -0.20
N ILE A 234 2.33 -10.96 0.51
CA ILE A 234 2.93 -12.26 0.75
C ILE A 234 2.40 -12.85 2.08
N PRO A 235 2.12 -14.16 2.15
CA PRO A 235 1.84 -14.83 3.43
C PRO A 235 3.05 -14.71 4.38
N GLU A 236 2.79 -14.74 5.70
CA GLU A 236 3.83 -14.59 6.72
C GLU A 236 5.06 -15.47 6.44
N PRO A 237 6.29 -14.92 6.55
CA PRO A 237 7.51 -15.71 6.42
C PRO A 237 7.55 -16.95 7.33
N GLU A 238 6.97 -16.85 8.53
CA GLU A 238 6.84 -17.96 9.47
C GLU A 238 5.95 -19.09 8.97
N THR A 239 4.88 -18.80 8.21
CA THR A 239 4.01 -19.83 7.64
C THR A 239 4.78 -20.73 6.66
N TYR A 240 5.65 -20.15 5.83
CA TYR A 240 6.55 -20.91 4.97
C TYR A 240 7.60 -21.69 5.77
N ALA A 241 8.19 -21.09 6.81
CA ALA A 241 9.17 -21.75 7.67
C ALA A 241 8.56 -22.96 8.41
N LEU A 242 7.35 -22.83 8.96
CA LEU A 242 6.61 -23.89 9.66
C LEU A 242 6.14 -24.98 8.69
N MET A 243 5.69 -24.63 7.48
CA MET A 243 5.37 -25.60 6.42
C MET A 243 6.62 -26.42 6.05
N LEU A 244 7.76 -25.76 5.80
CA LEU A 244 9.02 -26.42 5.45
C LEU A 244 9.57 -27.27 6.61
N ALA A 245 9.44 -26.80 7.86
CA ALA A 245 9.79 -27.57 9.05
C ALA A 245 8.90 -28.82 9.19
N GLY A 246 7.59 -28.68 8.99
CA GLY A 246 6.63 -29.79 9.00
C GLY A 246 6.95 -30.83 7.91
N LEU A 247 7.21 -30.38 6.68
CA LEU A 247 7.64 -31.25 5.58
C LEU A 247 8.98 -31.92 5.88
N GLY A 248 9.93 -31.22 6.51
CA GLY A 248 11.21 -31.76 6.97
C GLY A 248 11.04 -32.88 8.01
N VAL A 249 10.15 -32.70 8.99
CA VAL A 249 9.81 -33.73 9.98
C VAL A 249 9.16 -34.94 9.32
N VAL A 250 8.21 -34.74 8.40
CA VAL A 250 7.57 -35.84 7.64
C VAL A 250 8.59 -36.62 6.82
N ALA A 251 9.49 -35.93 6.10
CA ALA A 251 10.57 -36.55 5.33
C ALA A 251 11.54 -37.35 6.22
N PHE A 252 11.90 -36.83 7.40
CA PHE A 252 12.75 -37.51 8.37
C PHE A 252 12.10 -38.79 8.93
N VAL A 253 10.82 -38.73 9.30
CA VAL A 253 10.06 -39.90 9.77
C VAL A 253 9.89 -40.94 8.67
N ALA A 254 9.62 -40.51 7.42
CA ALA A 254 9.53 -41.40 6.27
C ALA A 254 10.87 -42.11 5.97
N ARG A 255 12.00 -41.40 6.10
CA ARG A 255 13.34 -41.98 5.96
C ARG A 255 13.62 -43.03 7.04
N ARG A 256 13.30 -42.75 8.30
CA ARG A 256 13.46 -43.69 9.42
C ARG A 256 12.61 -44.96 9.33
N ARG A 257 11.55 -44.98 8.52
CA ARG A 257 10.72 -46.17 8.26
C ARG A 257 11.21 -47.04 7.10
N LYS A 258 12.25 -46.62 6.37
CA LYS A 258 12.90 -47.39 5.28
C LYS A 258 14.29 -47.90 5.65
N SER A 259 14.76 -47.62 6.86
CA SER A 259 15.99 -48.18 7.47
C SER A 259 15.60 -49.17 8.55
#